data_AF-H5YK04-F1
#
_entry.id   AF-H5YK04-F1
#
_cell.length_a   1.000
_cell.length_b   1.000
_cell.length_c   1.000
_cell.angle_alpha   90.00
_cell.angle_beta   90.00
_cell.angle_gamma   90.00
#
_symmetry.space_group_name_H-M   'P 1'
#
loop_
_entity.id
_entity.type
_entity.pdbx_description
1 polymer ?
#
loop_
_entity_poly.entity_id
_entity_poly.type
_entity_poly.pdbx_seq_one_letter_code
_entity_poly.pdbx_strand_id
1 'polypeptide(L)'
;MSLFTDPRWGEALGHLPDYLGNHVRVSLAALALGLIVSLPLAILTRNRPTPRAVLLALASIVQTVPGLALLALFYPLLLLAASVTLAWFGVSFSAFGFLPAMLALALYSMLPVLRNGITGLNGIDPALIEAAKGVGMTARQSLVMVELPLALPVMMAGIRTAAVWVIGTATLSTPIGQTSLGNYIFAGLQTQNWVFVLFGCFASALLALAVDQLLGLIESGLRWRSRGRAALGAAGIAALVAATLVPTMGRSSQSYVVGAKTFAEQYVLSALMRDRLQAAGLSAVARSGLGSSVIFEALKAGDIDLYVDYSGTLWANQLHRTDIKPRAELLAELKTTLAKENITLLGELGFENAYALVIPKKRAEALGIRTIADLAAHASTLSIAGDYEFFSRPEWAALQKAYGLSFRAQRQMQPDFMYAAVASGEVDVIAGYTSDGLIAKYDLVALDDPRHAIPPYDAILLLAPKRAGDERLRAALKPLLGKIDIATMREANLRAAGNDANSSPDAVARWLWEKVGGR
;
A
#
# COMPACT_ATOMS: atom_id res chain seq x y z
N MET A 1 -25.29 -9.45 14.33
CA MET A 1 -25.12 -8.04 14.73
C MET A 1 -25.63 -7.15 13.61
N SER A 2 -26.28 -6.03 13.92
CA SER A 2 -26.66 -5.03 12.91
C SER A 2 -25.39 -4.44 12.30
N LEU A 3 -25.36 -4.28 10.97
CA LEU A 3 -24.26 -3.64 10.22
C LEU A 3 -23.80 -2.32 10.87
N PHE A 4 -24.70 -1.57 11.51
CA PHE A 4 -24.43 -0.27 12.11
C PHE A 4 -23.98 -0.31 13.57
N THR A 5 -24.00 -1.48 14.22
CA THR A 5 -23.58 -1.69 15.62
C THR A 5 -22.21 -2.36 15.74
N ASP A 6 -21.55 -2.62 14.62
CA ASP A 6 -20.25 -3.27 14.60
C ASP A 6 -19.15 -2.24 14.94
N PRO A 7 -18.34 -2.46 15.99
CA PRO A 7 -17.34 -1.50 16.44
C PRO A 7 -16.24 -1.21 15.42
N ARG A 8 -16.07 -2.07 14.40
CA ARG A 8 -15.18 -1.82 13.26
C ARG A 8 -15.57 -0.56 12.49
N TRP A 9 -16.84 -0.15 12.50
CA TRP A 9 -17.26 1.14 11.94
C TRP A 9 -16.77 2.33 12.76
N GLY A 10 -16.79 2.23 14.09
CA GLY A 10 -16.27 3.28 14.96
C GLY A 10 -14.78 3.51 14.75
N GLU A 11 -14.04 2.42 14.58
CA GLU A 11 -12.60 2.44 14.29
C GLU A 11 -12.31 3.01 12.89
N ALA A 12 -13.06 2.59 11.87
CA ALA A 12 -12.99 3.17 10.54
C ALA A 12 -13.35 4.68 10.53
N LEU A 13 -14.29 5.12 11.36
CA LEU A 13 -14.57 6.54 11.52
C LEU A 13 -13.43 7.28 12.22
N GLY A 14 -12.73 6.64 13.16
CA GLY A 14 -11.56 7.20 13.85
C GLY A 14 -10.38 7.49 12.94
N HIS A 15 -10.11 6.61 11.96
CA HIS A 15 -9.03 6.80 10.98
C HIS A 15 -9.42 7.69 9.79
N LEU A 16 -10.73 7.90 9.56
CA LEU A 16 -11.24 8.61 8.38
C LEU A 16 -10.61 9.99 8.16
N PRO A 17 -10.47 10.89 9.16
CA PRO A 17 -9.88 12.21 8.92
C PRO A 17 -8.45 12.15 8.36
N ASP A 18 -7.66 11.18 8.80
CA ASP A 18 -6.28 11.03 8.34
C ASP A 18 -6.22 10.46 6.92
N TYR A 19 -6.92 9.35 6.68
CA TYR A 19 -6.90 8.68 5.39
C TYR A 19 -7.56 9.52 4.30
N LEU A 20 -8.69 10.17 4.60
CA LEU A 20 -9.39 11.05 3.69
C LEU A 20 -8.57 12.30 3.38
N GLY A 21 -7.99 12.95 4.40
CA GLY A 21 -7.18 14.16 4.23
C GLY A 21 -5.94 13.91 3.35
N ASN A 22 -5.21 12.82 3.61
CA ASN A 22 -4.06 12.45 2.78
C ASN A 22 -4.46 12.02 1.36
N HIS A 23 -5.59 11.32 1.20
CA HIS A 23 -6.12 10.94 -0.11
C HIS A 23 -6.50 12.17 -0.94
N VAL A 24 -7.24 13.12 -0.36
CA VAL A 24 -7.58 14.39 -1.04
C VAL A 24 -6.31 15.18 -1.37
N ARG A 25 -5.34 15.26 -0.45
CA ARG A 25 -4.08 15.99 -0.69
C ARG A 25 -3.33 15.45 -1.91
N VAL A 26 -3.12 14.14 -2.00
CA VAL A 26 -2.38 13.54 -3.13
C VAL A 26 -3.18 13.63 -4.43
N SER A 27 -4.50 13.43 -4.40
CA SER A 27 -5.35 13.56 -5.59
C SER A 27 -5.38 14.98 -6.13
N LEU A 28 -5.50 16.00 -5.25
CA LEU A 28 -5.48 17.41 -5.66
C LEU A 28 -4.13 17.80 -6.26
N ALA A 29 -3.02 17.41 -5.62
CA ALA A 29 -1.68 17.73 -6.11
C ALA A 29 -1.41 17.07 -7.48
N ALA A 30 -1.80 15.81 -7.63
CA ALA A 30 -1.69 15.07 -8.87
C ALA A 30 -2.53 15.70 -9.99
N LEU A 31 -3.79 16.04 -9.71
CA LEU A 31 -4.68 16.69 -10.67
C LEU A 31 -4.14 18.08 -11.05
N ALA A 32 -3.73 18.89 -10.08
CA ALA A 32 -3.16 20.21 -10.33
C ALA A 32 -1.92 20.13 -11.24
N LEU A 33 -0.98 19.22 -10.94
CA LEU A 33 0.19 18.99 -11.79
C LEU A 33 -0.21 18.54 -13.20
N GLY A 34 -1.15 17.59 -13.29
CA GLY A 34 -1.70 17.12 -14.56
C GLY A 34 -2.32 18.23 -15.40
N LEU A 35 -3.08 19.15 -14.79
CA LEU A 35 -3.68 20.31 -15.45
C LEU A 35 -2.64 21.36 -15.88
N ILE A 36 -1.68 21.67 -15.01
CA ILE A 36 -0.58 22.62 -15.29
C ILE A 36 0.23 22.18 -16.51
N VAL A 37 0.40 20.87 -16.70
CA VAL A 37 1.12 20.32 -17.86
C VAL A 37 0.20 20.18 -19.07
N SER A 38 -0.97 19.56 -18.89
CA SER A 38 -1.84 19.15 -20.00
C SER A 38 -2.54 20.33 -20.68
N LEU A 39 -3.03 21.31 -19.92
CA LEU A 39 -3.78 22.43 -20.51
C LEU A 39 -2.91 23.29 -21.42
N PRO A 40 -1.69 23.72 -21.04
CA PRO A 40 -0.80 24.40 -21.96
C PRO A 40 -0.45 23.54 -23.17
N LEU A 41 -0.11 22.25 -22.99
CA LEU A 41 0.24 21.39 -24.11
C LEU A 41 -0.91 21.21 -25.10
N ALA A 42 -2.16 21.09 -24.63
CA ALA A 42 -3.34 21.06 -25.49
C ALA A 42 -3.50 22.36 -26.29
N ILE A 43 -3.30 23.52 -25.64
CA ILE A 43 -3.38 24.84 -26.29
C ILE A 43 -2.25 25.05 -27.31
N LEU A 44 -1.02 24.61 -27.00
CA LEU A 44 0.17 24.75 -27.85
C LEU A 44 0.11 23.85 -29.10
N THR A 45 -0.55 22.70 -28.99
CA THR A 45 -0.66 21.71 -30.08
C THR A 45 -1.94 21.85 -30.91
N ARG A 46 -2.86 22.75 -30.54
CA ARG A 46 -4.19 22.86 -31.16
C ARG A 46 -4.17 22.97 -32.68
N ASN A 47 -3.25 23.77 -33.24
CA ASN A 47 -3.11 24.00 -34.69
C ASN A 47 -2.01 23.14 -35.34
N ARG A 48 -1.46 22.15 -34.64
CA ARG A 48 -0.34 21.33 -35.12
C ARG A 48 -0.71 19.84 -35.13
N PRO A 49 -1.16 19.28 -36.27
CA PRO A 49 -1.74 17.94 -36.33
C PRO A 49 -0.75 16.83 -35.91
N THR A 50 0.52 16.92 -36.32
CA THR A 50 1.53 15.90 -36.00
C THR A 50 1.94 15.92 -34.52
N PRO A 51 2.35 17.06 -33.93
CA PRO A 51 2.63 17.12 -32.48
C PRO A 51 1.44 16.71 -31.61
N ARG A 52 0.21 17.05 -32.02
CA ARG A 52 -1.02 16.64 -31.37
C ARG A 52 -1.18 15.12 -31.35
N ALA A 53 -0.98 14.46 -32.49
CA ALA A 53 -1.07 13.01 -32.59
C ALA A 53 -0.01 12.30 -31.74
N VAL A 54 1.24 12.79 -31.77
CA VAL A 54 2.34 12.27 -30.94
C VAL A 54 2.02 12.43 -29.44
N LEU A 55 1.55 13.60 -29.02
CA LEU A 55 1.22 13.87 -27.63
C LEU A 55 0.11 12.95 -27.10
N LEU A 56 -0.96 12.77 -27.89
CA LEU A 56 -2.05 11.85 -27.54
C LEU A 56 -1.59 10.39 -27.53
N ALA A 57 -0.71 9.99 -28.45
CA ALA A 57 -0.13 8.64 -28.47
C ALA A 57 0.70 8.37 -27.21
N LEU A 58 1.59 9.30 -26.84
CA LEU A 58 2.39 9.19 -25.61
C LEU A 58 1.51 9.11 -24.36
N ALA A 59 0.51 9.99 -24.24
CA ALA A 59 -0.42 9.96 -23.12
C ALA A 59 -1.25 8.66 -23.08
N SER A 60 -1.58 8.09 -24.24
CA SER A 60 -2.29 6.80 -24.33
C SER A 60 -1.41 5.65 -23.87
N ILE A 61 -0.14 5.59 -24.31
CA ILE A 61 0.83 4.57 -23.88
C ILE A 61 0.94 4.55 -22.35
N VAL A 62 1.08 5.71 -21.73
CA VAL A 62 1.20 5.80 -20.27
C VAL A 62 -0.02 5.23 -19.55
N GLN A 63 -1.23 5.44 -20.09
CA GLN A 63 -2.45 4.87 -19.50
C GLN A 63 -2.66 3.38 -19.74
N THR A 64 -1.96 2.79 -20.71
CA THR A 64 -1.98 1.33 -20.90
C THR A 64 -1.14 0.59 -19.87
N VAL A 65 -0.25 1.27 -19.16
CA VAL A 65 0.55 0.68 -18.07
C VAL A 65 -0.35 0.51 -16.84
N PRO A 66 -0.52 -0.71 -16.27
CA PRO A 66 -1.34 -0.91 -15.08
C PRO A 66 -0.97 0.04 -13.93
N GLY A 67 -1.96 0.61 -13.23
CA GLY A 67 -1.73 1.69 -12.26
C GLY A 67 -0.75 1.31 -11.14
N LEU A 68 -0.90 0.11 -10.58
CA LEU A 68 0.02 -0.42 -9.56
C LEU A 68 1.46 -0.58 -10.11
N ALA A 69 1.59 -1.03 -11.36
CA ALA A 69 2.89 -1.21 -12.01
C ALA A 69 3.55 0.14 -12.30
N LEU A 70 2.78 1.15 -12.74
CA LEU A 70 3.31 2.50 -12.93
C LEU A 70 3.80 3.07 -11.59
N LEU A 71 3.00 2.95 -10.53
CA LEU A 71 3.37 3.37 -9.18
C LEU A 71 4.66 2.69 -8.70
N ALA A 72 4.79 1.38 -8.92
CA ALA A 72 5.99 0.63 -8.57
C ALA A 72 7.21 1.04 -9.41
N LEU A 73 7.03 1.37 -10.69
CA LEU A 73 8.12 1.80 -11.59
C LEU A 73 8.73 3.15 -11.19
N PHE A 74 7.94 4.03 -10.56
CA PHE A 74 8.46 5.30 -10.07
C PHE A 74 9.47 5.14 -8.94
N TYR A 75 9.42 4.06 -8.17
CA TYR A 75 10.33 3.84 -7.06
C TYR A 75 11.82 3.82 -7.49
N PRO A 76 12.26 2.90 -8.38
CA PRO A 76 13.66 2.88 -8.82
C PRO A 76 14.06 4.15 -9.58
N LEU A 77 13.12 4.77 -10.31
CA LEU A 77 13.36 6.02 -11.03
C LEU A 77 13.65 7.19 -10.07
N LEU A 78 12.85 7.32 -9.02
CA LEU A 78 13.02 8.36 -8.02
C LEU A 78 14.23 8.11 -7.13
N LEU A 79 14.58 6.85 -6.84
CA LEU A 79 15.84 6.53 -6.16
C LEU A 79 17.05 6.97 -6.99
N LEU A 80 17.05 6.70 -8.29
CA LEU A 80 18.12 7.16 -9.18
C LEU A 80 18.18 8.68 -9.23
N ALA A 81 17.04 9.35 -9.34
CA ALA A 81 16.99 10.80 -9.32
C ALA A 81 17.47 11.38 -7.98
N ALA A 82 17.09 10.77 -6.84
CA ALA A 82 17.50 11.18 -5.51
C ALA A 82 19.01 10.98 -5.28
N SER A 83 19.60 9.91 -5.82
CA SER A 83 21.03 9.66 -5.72
C SER A 83 21.84 10.64 -6.56
N VAL A 84 21.38 10.96 -7.78
CA VAL A 84 21.98 12.00 -8.63
C VAL A 84 21.85 13.38 -7.97
N THR A 85 20.68 13.73 -7.42
CA THR A 85 20.52 15.03 -6.77
C THR A 85 21.34 15.16 -5.49
N LEU A 86 21.50 14.08 -4.73
CA LEU A 86 22.38 14.07 -3.57
C LEU A 86 23.85 14.26 -3.99
N ALA A 87 24.29 13.57 -5.05
CA ALA A 87 25.66 13.67 -5.54
C ALA A 87 25.99 15.06 -6.10
N TRP A 88 25.05 15.70 -6.80
CA TRP A 88 25.32 16.95 -7.53
C TRP A 88 24.91 18.21 -6.77
N PHE A 89 23.83 18.14 -5.99
CA PHE A 89 23.24 19.30 -5.32
C PHE A 89 23.24 19.17 -3.79
N GLY A 90 23.66 18.02 -3.24
CA GLY A 90 23.61 17.78 -1.79
C GLY A 90 22.20 17.67 -1.22
N VAL A 91 21.18 17.57 -2.08
CA VAL A 91 19.76 17.50 -1.68
C VAL A 91 19.18 16.15 -2.09
N SER A 92 18.55 15.48 -1.13
CA SER A 92 17.81 14.23 -1.36
C SER A 92 16.31 14.45 -1.12
N PHE A 93 15.50 13.52 -1.60
CA PHE A 93 14.05 13.49 -1.38
C PHE A 93 13.59 12.05 -1.21
N SER A 94 12.43 11.85 -0.56
CA SER A 94 11.87 10.51 -0.39
C SER A 94 11.41 9.95 -1.73
N ALA A 95 11.90 8.76 -2.06
CA ALA A 95 11.46 7.98 -3.22
C ALA A 95 10.15 7.21 -2.95
N PHE A 96 9.51 7.44 -1.80
CA PHE A 96 8.32 6.75 -1.35
C PHE A 96 7.17 7.70 -1.01
N GLY A 97 5.96 7.14 -0.91
CA GLY A 97 4.79 7.86 -0.46
C GLY A 97 4.32 8.91 -1.45
N PHE A 98 4.30 10.18 -1.00
CA PHE A 98 3.56 11.23 -1.66
C PHE A 98 4.04 11.55 -3.08
N LEU A 99 5.35 11.72 -3.26
CA LEU A 99 5.92 12.15 -4.54
C LEU A 99 5.70 11.12 -5.68
N PRO A 100 6.08 9.83 -5.55
CA PRO A 100 5.82 8.85 -6.60
C PRO A 100 4.32 8.68 -6.87
N ALA A 101 3.48 8.68 -5.83
CA ALA A 101 2.03 8.61 -5.98
C ALA A 101 1.49 9.79 -6.79
N MET A 102 1.88 11.01 -6.42
CA MET A 102 1.46 12.23 -7.11
C MET A 102 1.88 12.23 -8.58
N LEU A 103 3.12 11.84 -8.89
CA LEU A 103 3.63 11.81 -10.27
C LEU A 103 2.92 10.78 -11.14
N ALA A 104 2.75 9.55 -10.64
CA ALA A 104 2.03 8.50 -11.36
C ALA A 104 0.55 8.87 -11.59
N LEU A 105 -0.13 9.41 -10.57
CA LEU A 105 -1.51 9.86 -10.68
C LEU A 105 -1.64 11.07 -11.62
N ALA A 106 -0.68 11.99 -11.61
CA ALA A 106 -0.66 13.13 -12.51
C ALA A 106 -0.58 12.66 -13.96
N LEU A 107 0.30 11.71 -14.27
CA LEU A 107 0.39 11.07 -15.59
C LEU A 107 -0.94 10.43 -16.03
N TYR A 108 -1.60 9.70 -15.13
CA TYR A 108 -2.93 9.12 -15.37
C TYR A 108 -3.99 10.18 -15.68
N SER A 109 -3.90 11.35 -15.05
CA SER A 109 -4.84 12.46 -15.28
C SER A 109 -4.63 13.16 -16.64
N MET A 110 -3.50 12.97 -17.31
CA MET A 110 -3.14 13.77 -18.50
C MET A 110 -4.00 13.44 -19.72
N LEU A 111 -4.26 12.17 -20.05
CA LEU A 111 -4.95 11.84 -21.30
C LEU A 111 -6.37 12.41 -21.38
N PRO A 112 -7.25 12.30 -20.35
CA PRO A 112 -8.60 12.85 -20.46
C PRO A 112 -8.57 14.37 -20.59
N VAL A 113 -7.64 15.05 -19.91
CA VAL A 113 -7.47 16.52 -19.99
C VAL A 113 -6.96 16.91 -21.38
N LEU A 114 -5.92 16.25 -21.87
CA LEU A 114 -5.36 16.49 -23.20
C LEU A 114 -6.38 16.23 -24.30
N ARG A 115 -7.01 15.05 -24.27
CA ARG A 115 -7.97 14.61 -25.30
C ARG A 115 -9.16 15.55 -25.37
N ASN A 116 -9.78 15.87 -24.23
CA ASN A 116 -10.92 16.80 -24.22
C ASN A 116 -10.50 18.25 -24.46
N GLY A 117 -9.30 18.66 -24.04
CA GLY A 117 -8.73 19.97 -24.37
C GLY A 117 -8.59 20.17 -25.88
N ILE A 118 -8.00 19.17 -26.54
CA ILE A 118 -7.82 19.13 -27.98
C ILE A 118 -9.15 19.02 -28.71
N THR A 119 -10.07 18.17 -28.26
CA THR A 119 -11.41 18.02 -28.88
C THR A 119 -12.23 19.30 -28.74
N GLY A 120 -12.19 19.95 -27.58
CA GLY A 120 -12.90 21.20 -27.34
C GLY A 120 -12.41 22.33 -28.23
N LEU A 121 -11.10 22.48 -28.40
CA LEU A 121 -10.51 23.51 -29.25
C LEU A 121 -10.71 23.25 -30.75
N ASN A 122 -10.65 21.97 -31.19
CA ASN A 122 -10.84 21.62 -32.59
C ASN A 122 -12.32 21.49 -33.00
N GLY A 123 -13.23 21.34 -32.04
CA GLY A 123 -14.67 21.23 -32.29
C GLY A 123 -15.37 22.58 -32.49
N ILE A 124 -14.62 23.68 -32.44
CA ILE A 124 -15.16 25.03 -32.63
C ILE A 124 -15.45 25.24 -34.12
N ASP A 125 -16.62 25.81 -34.44
CA ASP A 125 -17.01 26.13 -35.81
C ASP A 125 -15.96 27.08 -36.45
N PRO A 126 -15.33 26.69 -37.58
CA PRO A 126 -14.38 27.53 -38.30
C PRO A 126 -14.93 28.92 -38.63
N ALA A 127 -16.23 29.06 -38.87
CA ALA A 127 -16.86 30.35 -39.16
C ALA A 127 -16.71 31.35 -38.01
N LEU A 128 -16.71 30.90 -36.76
CA LEU A 128 -16.49 31.76 -35.59
C LEU A 128 -15.05 32.24 -35.50
N ILE A 129 -14.10 31.42 -35.93
CA ILE A 129 -12.67 31.75 -35.97
C ILE A 129 -12.40 32.77 -37.10
N GLU A 130 -12.99 32.57 -38.28
CA GLU A 130 -12.87 33.53 -39.38
C GLU A 130 -13.57 34.86 -39.07
N ALA A 131 -14.72 34.84 -38.38
CA ALA A 131 -15.37 36.06 -37.90
C ALA A 131 -14.48 36.84 -36.90
N ALA A 132 -13.82 36.14 -35.97
CA ALA A 132 -12.88 36.74 -35.03
C ALA A 132 -11.69 37.41 -35.75
N LYS A 133 -11.13 36.75 -36.78
CA LYS A 133 -10.09 37.34 -37.62
C LYS A 133 -10.60 38.54 -38.42
N GLY A 134 -11.82 38.46 -38.96
CA GLY A 134 -12.45 39.52 -39.75
C GLY A 134 -12.64 40.83 -39.00
N VAL A 135 -12.82 40.79 -37.68
CA VAL A 135 -12.88 41.99 -36.82
C VAL A 135 -11.52 42.43 -36.27
N GLY A 136 -10.41 41.82 -36.74
CA GLY A 136 -9.05 42.22 -36.40
C GLY A 136 -8.50 41.63 -35.10
N MET A 137 -9.09 40.55 -34.55
CA MET A 137 -8.54 39.91 -33.35
C MET A 137 -7.18 39.26 -33.62
N THR A 138 -6.22 39.53 -32.73
CA THR A 138 -4.96 38.77 -32.67
C THR A 138 -5.21 37.32 -32.26
N ALA A 139 -4.27 36.42 -32.55
CA ALA A 139 -4.36 35.01 -32.15
C ALA A 139 -4.54 34.83 -30.63
N ARG A 140 -4.00 35.74 -29.81
CA ARG A 140 -4.17 35.72 -28.35
C ARG A 140 -5.58 36.19 -27.95
N GLN A 141 -6.12 37.22 -28.61
CA GLN A 141 -7.48 37.70 -28.37
C GLN A 141 -8.51 36.64 -28.82
N SER A 142 -8.37 36.07 -30.01
CA SER A 142 -9.20 34.94 -30.48
C SER A 142 -9.17 33.79 -29.48
N LEU A 143 -7.98 33.38 -29.03
CA LEU A 143 -7.83 32.28 -28.08
C LEU A 143 -8.57 32.56 -26.76
N VAL A 144 -8.38 33.74 -26.16
CA VAL A 144 -8.89 34.02 -24.82
C VAL A 144 -10.37 34.43 -24.83
N MET A 145 -10.83 35.12 -25.86
CA MET A 145 -12.18 35.69 -25.93
C MET A 145 -13.18 34.82 -26.69
N VAL A 146 -12.71 33.96 -27.59
CA VAL A 146 -13.58 33.13 -28.46
C VAL A 146 -13.31 31.65 -28.23
N GLU A 147 -12.08 31.18 -28.49
CA GLU A 147 -11.79 29.74 -28.51
C GLU A 147 -11.94 29.10 -27.12
N LEU A 148 -11.27 29.64 -26.10
CA LEU A 148 -11.30 29.08 -24.74
C LEU A 148 -12.71 29.09 -24.13
N PRO A 149 -13.49 30.18 -24.18
CA PRO A 149 -14.85 30.17 -23.64
C PRO A 149 -15.78 29.14 -24.30
N LEU A 150 -15.62 28.90 -25.60
CA LEU A 150 -16.41 27.91 -26.33
C LEU A 150 -15.94 26.47 -26.06
N ALA A 151 -14.63 26.26 -25.90
CA ALA A 151 -14.05 24.95 -25.58
C ALA A 151 -14.26 24.55 -24.11
N LEU A 152 -14.41 25.53 -23.20
CA LEU A 152 -14.36 25.31 -21.76
C LEU A 152 -15.30 24.22 -21.23
N PRO A 153 -16.57 24.09 -21.69
CA PRO A 153 -17.44 22.99 -21.24
C PRO A 153 -16.87 21.61 -21.56
N VAL A 154 -16.30 21.43 -22.76
CA VAL A 154 -15.65 20.17 -23.15
C VAL A 154 -14.37 19.96 -22.37
N MET A 155 -13.57 21.01 -22.18
CA MET A 155 -12.37 20.94 -21.34
C MET A 155 -12.70 20.48 -19.91
N MET A 156 -13.77 21.03 -19.33
CA MET A 156 -14.25 20.66 -17.99
C MET A 156 -14.71 19.20 -17.91
N ALA A 157 -15.35 18.65 -18.95
CA ALA A 157 -15.68 17.23 -19.00
C ALA A 157 -14.42 16.33 -18.94
N GLY A 158 -13.31 16.77 -19.55
CA GLY A 158 -12.00 16.14 -19.41
C GLY A 158 -11.43 16.21 -17.99
N ILE A 159 -11.52 17.39 -17.36
CA ILE A 159 -11.07 17.60 -15.98
C ILE A 159 -11.87 16.73 -15.00
N ARG A 160 -13.19 16.62 -15.20
CA ARG A 160 -14.08 15.73 -14.43
C ARG A 160 -13.66 14.28 -14.52
N THR A 161 -13.48 13.78 -15.75
CA THR A 161 -13.03 12.41 -16.00
C THR A 161 -11.69 12.14 -15.32
N ALA A 162 -10.73 13.07 -15.47
CA ALA A 162 -9.43 12.97 -14.84
C ALA A 162 -9.51 12.97 -13.30
N ALA A 163 -10.36 13.82 -12.70
CA ALA A 163 -10.55 13.87 -11.26
C ALA A 163 -11.09 12.54 -10.71
N VAL A 164 -12.11 11.96 -11.35
CA VAL A 164 -12.67 10.66 -10.95
C VAL A 164 -11.61 9.56 -11.05
N TRP A 165 -10.84 9.53 -12.13
CA TRP A 165 -9.77 8.54 -12.32
C TRP A 165 -8.65 8.69 -11.30
N VAL A 166 -8.22 9.91 -11.01
CA VAL A 166 -7.20 10.20 -9.99
C VAL A 166 -7.67 9.77 -8.60
N ILE A 167 -8.90 10.12 -8.21
CA ILE A 167 -9.45 9.74 -6.89
C ILE A 167 -9.57 8.21 -6.79
N GLY A 168 -10.13 7.54 -7.79
CA GLY A 168 -10.27 6.08 -7.79
C GLY A 168 -8.90 5.39 -7.72
N THR A 169 -7.95 5.82 -8.55
CA THR A 169 -6.61 5.21 -8.66
C THR A 169 -5.72 5.54 -7.46
N ALA A 170 -5.97 6.64 -6.74
CA ALA A 170 -5.26 6.99 -5.51
C ALA A 170 -5.47 5.97 -4.38
N THR A 171 -6.47 5.10 -4.46
CA THR A 171 -6.58 3.95 -3.54
C THR A 171 -5.43 2.96 -3.71
N LEU A 172 -4.83 2.87 -4.91
CA LEU A 172 -3.71 1.99 -5.21
C LEU A 172 -2.34 2.56 -4.79
N SER A 173 -2.30 3.75 -4.17
CA SER A 173 -1.03 4.35 -3.73
C SER A 173 -0.52 3.80 -2.39
N THR A 174 -1.36 3.10 -1.63
CA THR A 174 -1.00 2.54 -0.32
C THR A 174 0.22 1.60 -0.37
N PRO A 175 0.34 0.66 -1.33
CA PRO A 175 1.49 -0.24 -1.43
C PRO A 175 2.86 0.43 -1.58
N ILE A 176 2.89 1.66 -2.12
CA ILE A 176 4.11 2.46 -2.27
C ILE A 176 4.31 3.47 -1.12
N GLY A 177 3.52 3.33 -0.05
CA GLY A 177 3.65 4.07 1.20
C GLY A 177 2.90 5.39 1.29
N GLN A 178 2.01 5.67 0.34
CA GLN A 178 1.15 6.85 0.41
C GLN A 178 -0.12 6.54 1.18
N THR A 179 -0.30 7.16 2.34
CA THR A 179 -1.55 7.10 3.11
C THR A 179 -2.71 7.59 2.26
N SER A 180 -3.76 6.78 2.17
CA SER A 180 -4.95 7.09 1.38
C SER A 180 -6.15 6.26 1.89
N LEU A 181 -7.36 6.49 1.34
CA LEU A 181 -8.52 5.62 1.60
C LEU A 181 -8.26 4.14 1.22
N GLY A 182 -7.26 3.87 0.38
CA GLY A 182 -6.79 2.53 0.05
C GLY A 182 -6.30 1.73 1.26
N ASN A 183 -5.85 2.40 2.32
CA ASN A 183 -5.41 1.74 3.55
C ASN A 183 -6.51 0.85 4.16
N TYR A 184 -7.78 1.25 4.08
CA TYR A 184 -8.90 0.41 4.48
C TYR A 184 -9.05 -0.84 3.61
N ILE A 185 -8.91 -0.69 2.30
CA ILE A 185 -9.09 -1.78 1.32
C ILE A 185 -8.00 -2.82 1.51
N PHE A 186 -6.72 -2.40 1.51
CA PHE A 186 -5.60 -3.31 1.64
C PHE A 186 -5.54 -3.97 3.03
N ALA A 187 -5.70 -3.20 4.10
CA ALA A 187 -5.72 -3.80 5.45
C ALA A 187 -6.93 -4.73 5.63
N GLY A 188 -8.09 -4.35 5.11
CA GLY A 188 -9.31 -5.17 5.17
C GLY A 188 -9.20 -6.48 4.40
N LEU A 189 -8.62 -6.46 3.20
CA LEU A 189 -8.36 -7.68 2.43
C LEU A 189 -7.41 -8.62 3.19
N GLN A 190 -6.30 -8.07 3.69
CA GLN A 190 -5.27 -8.83 4.41
C GLN A 190 -5.72 -9.38 5.77
N THR A 191 -6.74 -8.80 6.38
CA THR A 191 -7.31 -9.23 7.67
C THR A 191 -8.67 -9.91 7.51
N GLN A 192 -9.13 -10.15 6.28
CA GLN A 192 -10.49 -10.65 6.00
C GLN A 192 -11.61 -9.78 6.63
N ASN A 193 -11.31 -8.50 6.92
CA ASN A 193 -12.23 -7.53 7.49
C ASN A 193 -13.02 -6.81 6.38
N TRP A 194 -14.14 -7.42 5.98
CA TRP A 194 -15.00 -6.89 4.92
C TRP A 194 -15.67 -5.55 5.26
N VAL A 195 -15.81 -5.22 6.55
CA VAL A 195 -16.31 -3.89 6.96
C VAL A 195 -15.33 -2.81 6.51
N PHE A 196 -14.03 -2.99 6.75
CA PHE A 196 -12.99 -2.06 6.30
C PHE A 196 -12.93 -1.98 4.77
N VAL A 197 -12.96 -3.13 4.07
CA VAL A 197 -12.95 -3.14 2.59
C VAL A 197 -14.12 -2.33 2.03
N LEU A 198 -15.34 -2.62 2.51
CA LEU A 198 -16.54 -1.92 2.06
C LEU A 198 -16.50 -0.43 2.43
N PHE A 199 -16.07 -0.09 3.65
CA PHE A 199 -15.94 1.29 4.09
C PHE A 199 -15.00 2.08 3.17
N GLY A 200 -13.81 1.54 2.87
CA GLY A 200 -12.84 2.18 1.98
C GLY A 200 -13.39 2.37 0.56
N CYS A 201 -14.03 1.34 0.00
CA CYS A 201 -14.67 1.40 -1.32
C CYS A 201 -15.78 2.46 -1.37
N PHE A 202 -16.69 2.47 -0.38
CA PHE A 202 -17.78 3.45 -0.33
C PHE A 202 -17.27 4.87 -0.09
N ALA A 203 -16.29 5.06 0.80
CA ALA A 203 -15.71 6.38 1.07
C ALA A 203 -15.02 6.95 -0.19
N SER A 204 -14.26 6.12 -0.93
CA SER A 204 -13.60 6.53 -2.17
C SER A 204 -14.62 6.84 -3.27
N ALA A 205 -15.63 5.99 -3.45
CA ALA A 205 -16.69 6.20 -4.44
C ALA A 205 -17.51 7.47 -4.13
N LEU A 206 -17.88 7.68 -2.86
CA LEU A 206 -18.61 8.87 -2.43
C LEU A 206 -17.80 10.15 -2.66
N LEU A 207 -16.50 10.13 -2.35
CA LEU A 207 -15.60 11.25 -2.64
C LEU A 207 -15.52 11.54 -4.15
N ALA A 208 -15.34 10.50 -4.98
CA ALA A 208 -15.27 10.65 -6.43
C ALA A 208 -16.58 11.22 -7.01
N LEU A 209 -17.73 10.71 -6.57
CA LEU A 209 -19.04 11.21 -6.97
C LEU A 209 -19.26 12.65 -6.50
N ALA A 210 -18.93 12.98 -5.25
CA ALA A 210 -19.08 14.34 -4.73
C ALA A 210 -18.25 15.34 -5.54
N VAL A 211 -16.98 15.02 -5.82
CA VAL A 211 -16.11 15.86 -6.65
C VAL A 211 -16.61 15.96 -8.08
N ASP A 212 -17.04 14.85 -8.70
CA ASP A 212 -17.58 14.88 -10.06
C ASP A 212 -18.83 15.75 -10.17
N GLN A 213 -19.76 15.64 -9.22
CA GLN A 213 -20.99 16.43 -9.22
C GLN A 213 -20.72 17.92 -9.01
N LEU A 214 -19.76 18.27 -8.14
CA LEU A 214 -19.35 19.65 -7.92
C LEU A 214 -18.67 20.25 -9.17
N LEU A 215 -17.78 19.49 -9.82
CA LEU A 215 -17.17 19.90 -11.08
C LEU A 215 -18.20 19.95 -12.24
N GLY A 216 -19.19 19.07 -12.23
CA GLY A 216 -20.32 19.09 -13.17
C GLY A 216 -21.24 20.29 -12.99
N LEU A 217 -21.39 20.76 -11.75
CA LEU A 217 -22.07 22.02 -11.48
C LEU A 217 -21.30 23.21 -12.08
N ILE A 218 -19.97 23.20 -11.99
CA ILE A 218 -19.11 24.20 -12.66
C ILE A 218 -19.28 24.11 -14.19
N GLU A 219 -19.17 22.91 -14.77
CA GLU A 219 -19.35 22.68 -16.21
C GLU A 219 -20.71 23.19 -16.71
N SER A 220 -21.81 22.84 -16.02
CA SER A 220 -23.14 23.30 -16.39
C SER A 220 -23.27 24.82 -16.25
N GLY A 221 -22.67 25.42 -15.21
CA GLY A 221 -22.62 26.87 -15.05
C GLY A 221 -21.91 27.56 -16.20
N LEU A 222 -20.81 26.98 -16.71
CA LEU A 222 -20.08 27.50 -17.86
C LEU A 222 -20.86 27.32 -19.17
N ARG A 223 -21.47 26.15 -19.39
CA ARG A 223 -22.28 25.85 -20.58
C ARG A 223 -23.49 26.79 -20.71
N TRP A 224 -24.19 27.03 -19.60
CA TRP A 224 -25.39 27.88 -19.55
C TRP A 224 -25.09 29.34 -19.16
N ARG A 225 -23.80 29.73 -19.07
CA ARG A 225 -23.33 31.06 -18.65
C ARG A 225 -23.92 31.55 -17.32
N SER A 226 -24.26 30.63 -16.41
CA SER A 226 -24.78 30.92 -15.09
C SER A 226 -23.64 31.03 -14.07
N ARG A 227 -23.27 32.28 -13.72
CA ARG A 227 -22.22 32.56 -12.72
C ARG A 227 -22.53 31.97 -11.34
N GLY A 228 -23.82 31.92 -10.96
CA GLY A 228 -24.26 31.36 -9.68
C GLY A 228 -23.96 29.86 -9.55
N ARG A 229 -24.26 29.07 -10.59
CA ARG A 229 -23.95 27.62 -10.59
C ARG A 229 -22.44 27.38 -10.53
N ALA A 230 -21.67 28.11 -11.33
CA ALA A 230 -20.22 28.00 -11.32
C ALA A 230 -19.61 28.37 -9.96
N ALA A 231 -20.08 29.47 -9.34
CA ALA A 231 -19.62 29.89 -8.02
C ALA A 231 -20.00 28.89 -6.92
N LEU A 232 -21.21 28.33 -6.96
CA LEU A 232 -21.67 27.31 -6.00
C LEU A 232 -20.83 26.04 -6.10
N GLY A 233 -20.53 25.57 -7.31
CA GLY A 233 -19.65 24.41 -7.52
C GLY A 233 -18.24 24.65 -7.01
N ALA A 234 -17.66 25.83 -7.30
CA ALA A 234 -16.33 26.21 -6.81
C ALA A 234 -16.28 26.33 -5.27
N ALA A 235 -17.29 26.95 -4.67
CA ALA A 235 -17.41 27.06 -3.21
C ALA A 235 -17.56 25.67 -2.56
N GLY A 236 -18.32 24.76 -3.18
CA GLY A 236 -18.47 23.38 -2.71
C GLY A 236 -17.15 22.60 -2.76
N ILE A 237 -16.35 22.74 -3.82
CA ILE A 237 -14.99 22.18 -3.88
C ILE A 237 -14.13 22.75 -2.76
N ALA A 238 -14.10 24.08 -2.61
CA ALA A 238 -13.29 24.72 -1.57
C ALA A 238 -13.69 24.26 -0.16
N ALA A 239 -14.98 24.12 0.12
CA ALA A 239 -15.50 23.61 1.38
C ALA A 239 -15.11 22.14 1.62
N LEU A 240 -15.19 21.28 0.60
CA LEU A 240 -14.77 19.88 0.68
C LEU A 240 -13.27 19.74 0.94
N VAL A 241 -12.44 20.55 0.27
CA VAL A 241 -11.00 20.59 0.50
C VAL A 241 -10.68 21.08 1.91
N ALA A 242 -11.34 22.15 2.38
CA ALA A 242 -11.16 22.64 3.73
C ALA A 242 -11.58 21.61 4.78
N ALA A 243 -12.74 20.98 4.63
CA ALA A 243 -13.27 19.99 5.56
C ALA A 243 -12.36 18.76 5.70
N THR A 244 -11.66 18.38 4.62
CA THR A 244 -10.78 17.20 4.61
C THR A 244 -9.34 17.51 5.06
N LEU A 245 -8.83 18.72 4.80
CA LEU A 245 -7.45 19.08 5.13
C LEU A 245 -7.29 19.74 6.52
N VAL A 246 -8.24 20.55 6.98
CA VAL A 246 -8.15 21.27 8.27
C VAL A 246 -7.92 20.34 9.47
N PRO A 247 -8.62 19.18 9.60
CA PRO A 247 -8.38 18.26 10.72
C PRO A 247 -6.94 17.73 10.79
N THR A 248 -6.23 17.70 9.66
CA THR A 248 -4.85 17.22 9.59
C THR A 248 -3.81 18.29 9.93
N MET A 249 -4.16 19.59 9.84
CA MET A 249 -3.24 20.69 10.12
C MET A 249 -3.08 21.00 11.63
N GLY A 250 -4.02 20.55 12.46
CA GLY A 250 -3.98 20.74 13.92
C GLY A 250 -3.22 19.67 14.71
N ARG A 251 -2.67 18.64 14.05
CA ARG A 251 -1.94 17.56 14.73
C ARG A 251 -0.46 17.92 14.93
N SER A 252 0.04 17.68 16.14
CA SER A 252 1.44 17.91 16.53
C SER A 252 2.42 17.20 15.58
N SER A 253 3.51 17.90 15.24
CA SER A 253 4.59 17.43 14.36
C SER A 253 5.52 16.38 14.99
N GLN A 254 5.29 15.99 16.25
CA GLN A 254 6.12 15.03 16.98
C GLN A 254 5.44 13.67 17.18
N SER A 255 4.90 13.09 16.10
CA SER A 255 4.43 11.71 16.14
C SER A 255 5.50 10.75 15.63
N TYR A 256 5.73 9.65 16.36
CA TYR A 256 6.48 8.51 15.84
C TYR A 256 5.75 7.86 14.68
N VAL A 257 6.46 7.42 13.65
CA VAL A 257 5.88 6.71 12.51
C VAL A 257 6.20 5.22 12.59
N VAL A 258 5.19 4.40 12.84
CA VAL A 258 5.31 2.94 12.94
C VAL A 258 4.97 2.31 11.59
N GLY A 259 5.95 1.66 10.96
CA GLY A 259 5.75 0.95 9.69
C GLY A 259 5.01 -0.38 9.88
N ALA A 260 4.30 -0.84 8.85
CA ALA A 260 3.74 -2.19 8.77
C ALA A 260 3.75 -2.72 7.33
N LYS A 261 4.10 -4.01 7.18
CA LYS A 261 3.99 -4.71 5.90
C LYS A 261 2.53 -5.09 5.55
N THR A 262 2.34 -5.65 4.37
CA THR A 262 1.04 -6.00 3.78
C THR A 262 0.48 -7.34 4.26
N PHE A 263 0.47 -7.64 5.56
CA PHE A 263 -0.15 -8.87 6.09
C PHE A 263 -0.61 -8.71 7.55
N ALA A 264 -1.60 -9.52 7.95
CA ALA A 264 -2.35 -9.37 9.20
C ALA A 264 -1.49 -9.13 10.44
N GLU A 265 -0.49 -10.00 10.66
CA GLU A 265 0.45 -9.92 11.80
C GLU A 265 1.09 -8.53 11.93
N GLN A 266 1.49 -7.92 10.82
CA GLN A 266 2.17 -6.63 10.82
C GLN A 266 1.25 -5.47 11.17
N TYR A 267 -0.03 -5.54 10.78
CA TYR A 267 -1.02 -4.56 11.22
C TYR A 267 -1.26 -4.66 12.73
N VAL A 268 -1.37 -5.89 13.27
CA VAL A 268 -1.54 -6.12 14.72
C VAL A 268 -0.32 -5.62 15.51
N LEU A 269 0.89 -5.98 15.09
CA LEU A 269 2.12 -5.56 15.76
C LEU A 269 2.32 -4.04 15.69
N SER A 270 1.96 -3.41 14.56
CA SER A 270 2.01 -1.95 14.41
C SER A 270 1.03 -1.25 15.35
N ALA A 271 -0.20 -1.76 15.48
CA ALA A 271 -1.17 -1.26 16.46
C ALA A 271 -0.68 -1.46 17.90
N LEU A 272 -0.13 -2.64 18.23
CA LEU A 272 0.44 -2.91 19.56
C LEU A 272 1.56 -1.93 19.93
N MET A 273 2.48 -1.68 19.00
CA MET A 273 3.56 -0.71 19.21
C MET A 273 3.02 0.72 19.35
N ARG A 274 2.01 1.12 18.56
CA ARG A 274 1.35 2.41 18.71
C ARG A 274 0.72 2.58 20.10
N ASP A 275 0.02 1.55 20.58
CA ASP A 275 -0.57 1.57 21.92
C ASP A 275 0.51 1.67 23.01
N ARG A 276 1.68 1.03 22.81
CA ARG A 276 2.82 1.15 23.75
C ARG A 276 3.34 2.56 23.82
N LEU A 277 3.51 3.19 22.66
CA LEU A 277 3.98 4.56 22.56
C LEU A 277 2.96 5.51 23.19
N GLN A 278 1.68 5.34 22.90
CA GLN A 278 0.62 6.15 23.47
C GLN A 278 0.55 6.04 25.00
N ALA A 279 0.68 4.84 25.55
CA ALA A 279 0.73 4.61 26.99
C ALA A 279 1.97 5.26 27.66
N ALA A 280 3.06 5.42 26.91
CA ALA A 280 4.25 6.15 27.34
C ALA A 280 4.16 7.68 27.09
N GLY A 281 2.99 8.19 26.67
CA GLY A 281 2.79 9.61 26.34
C GLY A 281 3.42 10.04 25.01
N LEU A 282 3.79 9.09 24.17
CA LEU A 282 4.40 9.32 22.86
C LEU A 282 3.35 9.13 21.76
N SER A 283 3.03 10.21 21.04
CA SER A 283 2.09 10.13 19.91
C SER A 283 2.70 9.27 18.79
N ALA A 284 1.92 8.35 18.21
CA ALA A 284 2.39 7.51 17.12
C ALA A 284 1.32 7.34 16.03
N VAL A 285 1.75 7.31 14.77
CA VAL A 285 0.92 7.08 13.58
C VAL A 285 1.41 5.85 12.83
N ALA A 286 0.50 5.11 12.21
CA ALA A 286 0.86 3.95 11.40
C ALA A 286 1.11 4.37 9.95
N ARG A 287 2.17 3.84 9.33
CA ARG A 287 2.37 3.82 7.88
C ARG A 287 2.37 2.37 7.42
N SER A 288 1.20 1.89 7.02
CA SER A 288 0.96 0.47 6.78
C SER A 288 0.81 0.12 5.30
N GLY A 289 0.89 -1.17 5.01
CA GLY A 289 0.73 -1.71 3.66
C GLY A 289 1.97 -1.54 2.80
N LEU A 290 3.16 -1.43 3.40
CA LEU A 290 4.42 -1.29 2.67
C LEU A 290 4.93 -2.66 2.21
N GLY A 291 5.45 -2.76 0.98
CA GLY A 291 6.17 -3.98 0.55
C GLY A 291 7.48 -4.18 1.33
N SER A 292 8.00 -5.41 1.37
CA SER A 292 9.20 -5.76 2.17
C SER A 292 10.45 -4.92 1.85
N SER A 293 10.78 -4.71 0.57
CA SER A 293 11.91 -3.84 0.21
C SER A 293 11.61 -2.36 0.46
N VAL A 294 10.35 -1.96 0.25
CA VAL A 294 9.88 -0.58 0.42
C VAL A 294 9.99 -0.14 1.89
N ILE A 295 9.56 -0.98 2.83
CA ILE A 295 9.56 -0.66 4.26
C ILE A 295 10.97 -0.54 4.83
N PHE A 296 11.89 -1.41 4.40
CA PHE A 296 13.29 -1.36 4.87
C PHE A 296 13.97 -0.07 4.42
N GLU A 297 13.82 0.28 3.14
CA GLU A 297 14.39 1.51 2.59
C GLU A 297 13.72 2.76 3.18
N ALA A 298 12.42 2.71 3.49
CA ALA A 298 11.73 3.76 4.24
C ALA A 298 12.29 3.92 5.67
N LEU A 299 12.66 2.84 6.36
CA LEU A 299 13.33 2.92 7.66
C LEU A 299 14.72 3.54 7.54
N LYS A 300 15.50 3.09 6.55
CA LYS A 300 16.85 3.58 6.26
C LYS A 300 16.86 5.07 5.94
N ALA A 301 15.90 5.53 5.13
CA ALA A 301 15.71 6.94 4.80
C ALA A 301 15.15 7.79 5.97
N GLY A 302 14.68 7.15 7.04
CA GLY A 302 14.04 7.82 8.17
C GLY A 302 12.61 8.29 7.90
N ASP A 303 11.95 7.76 6.87
CA ASP A 303 10.55 8.00 6.55
C ASP A 303 9.59 7.31 7.53
N ILE A 304 10.04 6.21 8.13
CA ILE A 304 9.44 5.56 9.30
C ILE A 304 10.46 5.52 10.44
N ASP A 305 9.98 5.50 11.68
CA ASP A 305 10.82 5.51 12.89
C ASP A 305 11.15 4.10 13.38
N LEU A 306 10.21 3.18 13.23
CA LEU A 306 10.35 1.79 13.65
C LEU A 306 9.41 0.87 12.87
N TYR A 307 9.73 -0.41 12.81
CA TYR A 307 8.82 -1.48 12.42
C TYR A 307 9.37 -2.86 12.82
N VAL A 308 8.58 -3.91 12.63
CA VAL A 308 9.01 -5.30 12.83
C VAL A 308 9.36 -5.92 11.48
N ASP A 309 10.58 -6.43 11.34
CA ASP A 309 10.99 -7.26 10.20
C ASP A 309 11.27 -8.71 10.65
N TYR A 310 11.66 -9.56 9.70
CA TYR A 310 12.01 -10.95 9.93
C TYR A 310 13.44 -11.17 9.48
N SER A 311 14.23 -11.81 10.33
CA SER A 311 15.66 -12.02 10.11
C SER A 311 15.97 -12.64 8.75
N GLY A 312 15.26 -13.70 8.36
CA GLY A 312 15.42 -14.36 7.06
C GLY A 312 15.06 -13.48 5.86
N THR A 313 14.10 -12.56 6.02
CA THR A 313 13.75 -11.60 4.95
C THR A 313 14.89 -10.62 4.72
N LEU A 314 15.47 -10.04 5.78
CA LEU A 314 16.61 -9.13 5.64
C LEU A 314 17.84 -9.86 5.10
N TRP A 315 18.08 -11.07 5.57
CA TRP A 315 19.20 -11.90 5.13
C TRP A 315 19.18 -12.14 3.62
N ALA A 316 18.06 -12.62 3.09
CA ALA A 316 17.92 -12.91 1.67
C ALA A 316 17.75 -11.64 0.82
N ASN A 317 16.80 -10.77 1.18
CA ASN A 317 16.38 -9.69 0.29
C ASN A 317 17.30 -8.47 0.37
N GLN A 318 17.82 -8.16 1.56
CA GLN A 318 18.58 -6.92 1.77
C GLN A 318 20.09 -7.15 1.74
N LEU A 319 20.55 -8.28 2.29
CA LEU A 319 21.97 -8.64 2.29
C LEU A 319 22.37 -9.50 1.08
N HIS A 320 21.39 -9.92 0.27
CA HIS A 320 21.59 -10.79 -0.89
C HIS A 320 22.37 -12.08 -0.56
N ARG A 321 22.17 -12.60 0.66
CA ARG A 321 22.77 -13.84 1.14
C ARG A 321 21.91 -15.03 0.75
N THR A 322 22.56 -16.13 0.37
CA THR A 322 21.88 -17.39 -0.02
C THR A 322 22.27 -18.56 0.89
N ASP A 323 23.22 -18.34 1.79
CA ASP A 323 23.63 -19.32 2.79
C ASP A 323 22.63 -19.36 3.95
N ILE A 324 22.42 -20.57 4.48
CA ILE A 324 21.60 -20.80 5.67
C ILE A 324 22.55 -20.93 6.86
N LYS A 325 22.32 -20.10 7.88
CA LYS A 325 23.12 -20.06 9.10
C LYS A 325 22.29 -20.44 10.32
N PRO A 326 22.92 -20.99 11.38
CA PRO A 326 22.27 -21.15 12.67
C PRO A 326 21.74 -19.81 13.19
N ARG A 327 20.57 -19.85 13.83
CA ARG A 327 19.84 -18.69 14.36
C ARG A 327 20.73 -17.66 15.07
N ALA A 328 21.54 -18.09 16.03
CA ALA A 328 22.38 -17.19 16.82
C ALA A 328 23.45 -16.48 15.97
N GLU A 329 24.04 -17.17 15.01
CA GLU A 329 25.05 -16.61 14.11
C GLU A 329 24.43 -15.60 13.14
N LEU A 330 23.28 -15.95 12.54
CA LEU A 330 22.55 -15.08 11.63
C LEU A 330 22.15 -13.77 12.31
N LEU A 331 21.56 -13.84 13.52
CA LEU A 331 21.13 -12.66 14.26
C LEU A 331 22.31 -11.76 14.68
N ALA A 332 23.44 -12.35 15.08
CA ALA A 332 24.64 -11.59 15.42
C ALA A 332 25.24 -10.87 14.21
N GLU A 333 25.33 -11.53 13.06
CA GLU A 333 25.82 -10.94 11.82
C GLU A 333 24.87 -9.85 11.29
N LEU A 334 23.56 -10.10 11.37
CA LEU A 334 22.53 -9.15 10.99
C LEU A 334 22.61 -7.87 11.84
N LYS A 335 22.71 -8.00 13.17
CA LYS A 335 22.91 -6.86 14.09
C LYS A 335 24.14 -6.04 13.73
N THR A 336 25.25 -6.71 13.44
CA THR A 336 26.51 -6.06 13.06
C THR A 336 26.41 -5.33 11.73
N THR A 337 25.69 -5.92 10.76
CA THR A 337 25.54 -5.34 9.43
C THR A 337 24.61 -4.14 9.43
N LEU A 338 23.45 -4.23 10.10
CA LEU A 338 22.51 -3.12 10.25
C LEU A 338 23.14 -1.92 10.97
N ALA A 339 24.02 -2.17 11.96
CA ALA A 339 24.72 -1.11 12.67
C ALA A 339 25.64 -0.28 11.75
N LYS A 340 26.17 -0.84 10.66
CA LYS A 340 26.96 -0.09 9.66
C LYS A 340 26.14 0.98 8.95
N GLU A 341 24.83 0.79 8.87
CA GLU A 341 23.87 1.74 8.31
C GLU A 341 23.19 2.59 9.40
N ASN A 342 23.69 2.55 10.64
CA ASN A 342 23.08 3.16 11.83
C ASN A 342 21.66 2.66 12.15
N ILE A 343 21.20 1.57 11.53
CA ILE A 343 19.93 0.94 11.85
C ILE A 343 20.11 0.12 13.13
N THR A 344 19.22 0.33 14.11
CA THR A 344 19.28 -0.41 15.38
C THR A 344 18.34 -1.60 15.34
N LEU A 345 18.88 -2.83 15.46
CA LEU A 345 18.11 -4.00 15.85
C LEU A 345 17.93 -3.95 17.37
N LEU A 346 16.73 -3.59 17.84
CA LEU A 346 16.42 -3.38 19.25
C LEU A 346 16.33 -4.70 20.02
N GLY A 347 15.75 -5.72 19.39
CA GLY A 347 15.70 -7.10 19.89
C GLY A 347 14.63 -7.92 19.16
N GLU A 348 14.52 -9.19 19.55
CA GLU A 348 13.51 -10.13 19.08
C GLU A 348 12.21 -10.01 19.91
N LEU A 349 11.05 -10.18 19.26
CA LEU A 349 9.75 -10.16 19.95
C LEU A 349 9.44 -11.47 20.70
N GLY A 350 10.08 -12.58 20.33
CA GLY A 350 9.94 -13.88 20.99
C GLY A 350 9.33 -15.00 20.15
N PHE A 351 8.98 -14.73 18.89
CA PHE A 351 8.45 -15.72 17.95
C PHE A 351 9.13 -15.61 16.58
N GLU A 352 8.88 -16.63 15.76
CA GLU A 352 9.35 -16.74 14.39
C GLU A 352 8.16 -16.86 13.44
N ASN A 353 8.28 -16.25 12.26
CA ASN A 353 7.31 -16.40 11.18
C ASN A 353 8.03 -16.95 9.93
N ALA A 354 8.40 -18.22 10.00
CA ALA A 354 8.99 -18.96 8.90
C ALA A 354 7.94 -19.54 7.96
N TYR A 355 8.35 -19.78 6.71
CA TYR A 355 7.62 -20.67 5.82
C TYR A 355 7.49 -22.06 6.44
N ALA A 356 6.37 -22.72 6.18
CA ALA A 356 6.14 -24.10 6.59
C ALA A 356 5.38 -24.85 5.50
N LEU A 357 5.58 -26.16 5.42
CA LEU A 357 4.69 -27.03 4.70
C LEU A 357 3.54 -27.43 5.63
N VAL A 358 2.31 -27.17 5.20
CA VAL A 358 1.10 -27.36 6.00
C VAL A 358 0.21 -28.40 5.33
N ILE A 359 -0.31 -29.34 6.13
CA ILE A 359 -1.15 -30.47 5.68
C ILE A 359 -2.34 -30.65 6.64
N PRO A 360 -3.50 -31.18 6.21
CA PRO A 360 -4.61 -31.44 7.11
C PRO A 360 -4.23 -32.48 8.16
N LYS A 361 -4.55 -32.22 9.43
CA LYS A 361 -4.13 -33.07 10.55
C LYS A 361 -4.57 -34.53 10.37
N LYS A 362 -5.83 -34.75 9.97
CA LYS A 362 -6.35 -36.09 9.67
C LYS A 362 -5.54 -36.85 8.62
N ARG A 363 -5.03 -36.13 7.61
CA ARG A 363 -4.23 -36.72 6.54
C ARG A 363 -2.79 -36.99 7.00
N ALA A 364 -2.21 -36.06 7.75
CA ALA A 364 -0.92 -36.27 8.39
C ALA A 364 -0.94 -37.51 9.30
N GLU A 365 -1.98 -37.66 10.13
CA GLU A 365 -2.14 -38.84 10.99
C GLU A 365 -2.33 -40.13 10.18
N ALA A 366 -3.15 -40.11 9.13
CA ALA A 366 -3.39 -41.28 8.27
C ALA A 366 -2.15 -41.75 7.52
N LEU A 367 -1.27 -40.82 7.14
CA LEU A 367 -0.02 -41.11 6.41
C LEU A 367 1.21 -41.20 7.32
N GLY A 368 1.07 -40.95 8.62
CA GLY A 368 2.19 -40.93 9.57
C GLY A 368 3.17 -39.78 9.37
N ILE A 369 2.73 -38.65 8.80
CA ILE A 369 3.57 -37.50 8.47
C ILE A 369 3.62 -36.52 9.65
N ARG A 370 4.81 -36.27 10.21
CA ARG A 370 5.04 -35.24 11.25
C ARG A 370 6.09 -34.22 10.84
N THR A 371 7.07 -34.67 10.06
CA THR A 371 8.19 -33.86 9.57
C THR A 371 8.16 -33.74 8.05
N ILE A 372 8.91 -32.78 7.52
CA ILE A 372 9.14 -32.67 6.07
C ILE A 372 9.84 -33.93 5.52
N ALA A 373 10.66 -34.61 6.35
CA ALA A 373 11.29 -35.87 5.98
C ALA A 373 10.26 -36.99 5.76
N ASP A 374 9.24 -37.08 6.62
CA ASP A 374 8.15 -38.06 6.45
C ASP A 374 7.34 -37.74 5.19
N LEU A 375 7.08 -36.45 4.93
CA LEU A 375 6.35 -36.00 3.74
C LEU A 375 7.06 -36.40 2.45
N ALA A 376 8.39 -36.40 2.42
CA ALA A 376 9.17 -36.74 1.22
C ALA A 376 8.86 -38.15 0.68
N ALA A 377 8.53 -39.10 1.56
CA ALA A 377 8.14 -40.45 1.16
C ALA A 377 6.80 -40.50 0.40
N HIS A 378 5.92 -39.51 0.60
CA HIS A 378 4.58 -39.46 0.01
C HIS A 378 4.42 -38.38 -1.07
N ALA A 379 5.38 -37.44 -1.16
CA ALA A 379 5.28 -36.24 -2.01
C ALA A 379 4.87 -36.56 -3.45
N SER A 380 5.40 -37.61 -4.06
CA SER A 380 5.14 -38.00 -5.45
C SER A 380 3.67 -38.37 -5.75
N THR A 381 2.88 -38.64 -4.70
CA THR A 381 1.44 -38.94 -4.80
C THR A 381 0.56 -37.75 -4.42
N LEU A 382 1.14 -36.73 -3.79
CA LEU A 382 0.45 -35.57 -3.26
C LEU A 382 0.63 -34.36 -4.18
N SER A 383 -0.29 -33.41 -4.06
CA SER A 383 -0.23 -32.09 -4.68
C SER A 383 0.18 -31.03 -3.66
N ILE A 384 0.91 -30.02 -4.13
CA ILE A 384 1.25 -28.83 -3.35
C ILE A 384 0.72 -27.56 -4.01
N ALA A 385 0.25 -26.61 -3.21
CA ALA A 385 0.07 -25.23 -3.63
C ALA A 385 0.92 -24.25 -2.83
N GLY A 386 1.27 -23.15 -3.45
CA GLY A 386 2.09 -22.09 -2.85
C GLY A 386 1.97 -20.84 -3.70
N ASP A 387 2.35 -19.70 -3.14
CA ASP A 387 2.33 -18.45 -3.89
C ASP A 387 3.55 -18.40 -4.81
N TYR A 388 3.54 -17.44 -5.73
CA TYR A 388 4.63 -17.25 -6.67
C TYR A 388 5.96 -16.96 -5.94
N GLU A 389 5.91 -16.18 -4.86
CA GLU A 389 7.10 -15.76 -4.12
C GLU A 389 7.79 -16.97 -3.49
N PHE A 390 7.04 -17.84 -2.79
CA PHE A 390 7.56 -19.06 -2.19
C PHE A 390 8.26 -19.97 -3.21
N PHE A 391 7.63 -20.24 -4.36
CA PHE A 391 8.22 -21.13 -5.37
C PHE A 391 9.39 -20.50 -6.14
N SER A 392 9.47 -19.17 -6.20
CA SER A 392 10.59 -18.45 -6.83
C SER A 392 11.81 -18.29 -5.92
N ARG A 393 11.64 -18.57 -4.62
CA ARG A 393 12.64 -18.35 -3.57
C ARG A 393 13.68 -19.48 -3.50
N PRO A 394 14.97 -19.16 -3.24
CA PRO A 394 16.00 -20.16 -2.95
C PRO A 394 15.62 -21.16 -1.83
N GLU A 395 14.78 -20.73 -0.89
CA GLU A 395 14.26 -21.52 0.23
C GLU A 395 13.48 -22.75 -0.24
N TRP A 396 12.64 -22.61 -1.28
CA TRP A 396 11.93 -23.76 -1.86
C TRP A 396 12.91 -24.74 -2.53
N ALA A 397 13.88 -24.22 -3.27
CA ALA A 397 14.92 -25.05 -3.88
C ALA A 397 15.78 -25.76 -2.81
N ALA A 398 16.04 -25.10 -1.67
CA ALA A 398 16.75 -25.67 -0.53
C ALA A 398 15.94 -26.80 0.11
N LEU A 399 14.64 -26.64 0.32
CA LEU A 399 13.74 -27.69 0.80
C LEU A 399 13.71 -28.89 -0.15
N GLN A 400 13.57 -28.65 -1.46
CA GLN A 400 13.59 -29.72 -2.45
C GLN A 400 14.91 -30.50 -2.44
N LYS A 401 16.04 -29.79 -2.37
CA LYS A 401 17.37 -30.41 -2.32
C LYS A 401 17.62 -31.14 -1.00
N ALA A 402 17.22 -30.55 0.12
CA ALA A 402 17.47 -31.09 1.45
C ALA A 402 16.66 -32.35 1.70
N TYR A 403 15.44 -32.47 1.17
CA TYR A 403 14.54 -33.59 1.46
C TYR A 403 14.23 -34.49 0.26
N GLY A 404 14.62 -34.10 -0.96
CA GLY A 404 14.26 -34.82 -2.17
C GLY A 404 12.78 -34.68 -2.55
N LEU A 405 12.15 -33.54 -2.22
CA LEU A 405 10.72 -33.32 -2.46
C LEU A 405 10.39 -33.21 -3.94
N SER A 406 9.53 -34.11 -4.41
CA SER A 406 8.95 -34.09 -5.76
C SER A 406 7.46 -34.38 -5.66
N PHE A 407 6.62 -33.39 -5.98
CA PHE A 407 5.17 -33.50 -5.89
C PHE A 407 4.54 -33.95 -7.21
N ARG A 408 3.40 -34.66 -7.13
CA ARG A 408 2.62 -35.06 -8.31
C ARG A 408 2.19 -33.86 -9.14
N ALA A 409 1.80 -32.79 -8.46
CA ALA A 409 1.35 -31.54 -9.06
C ALA A 409 1.71 -30.36 -8.16
N GLN A 410 2.09 -29.25 -8.77
CA GLN A 410 2.38 -27.98 -8.12
C GLN A 410 1.47 -26.89 -8.70
N ARG A 411 0.72 -26.19 -7.85
CA ARG A 411 -0.23 -25.13 -8.25
C ARG A 411 0.14 -23.80 -7.63
N GLN A 412 0.15 -22.72 -8.43
CA GLN A 412 0.25 -21.36 -7.89
C GLN A 412 -1.12 -20.90 -7.39
N MET A 413 -1.16 -20.33 -6.18
CA MET A 413 -2.39 -19.85 -5.53
C MET A 413 -2.09 -18.60 -4.70
N GLN A 414 -3.07 -17.72 -4.47
CA GLN A 414 -2.90 -16.61 -3.52
C GLN A 414 -3.02 -17.12 -2.07
N PRO A 415 -2.22 -16.60 -1.11
CA PRO A 415 -2.21 -17.07 0.28
C PRO A 415 -3.59 -17.14 0.94
N ASP A 416 -4.44 -16.15 0.66
CA ASP A 416 -5.80 -16.04 1.21
C ASP A 416 -6.70 -17.26 0.90
N PHE A 417 -6.43 -17.97 -0.20
CA PHE A 417 -7.21 -19.13 -0.62
C PHE A 417 -6.58 -20.47 -0.23
N MET A 418 -5.28 -20.51 0.08
CA MET A 418 -4.54 -21.77 0.28
C MET A 418 -5.08 -22.58 1.46
N TYR A 419 -5.32 -21.94 2.60
CA TYR A 419 -5.79 -22.64 3.79
C TYR A 419 -7.18 -23.25 3.60
N ALA A 420 -8.07 -22.56 2.89
CA ALA A 420 -9.38 -23.12 2.54
C ALA A 420 -9.26 -24.26 1.51
N ALA A 421 -8.36 -24.12 0.52
CA ALA A 421 -8.12 -25.14 -0.50
C ALA A 421 -7.55 -26.44 0.09
N VAL A 422 -6.59 -26.34 1.02
CA VAL A 422 -6.02 -27.53 1.68
C VAL A 422 -7.02 -28.17 2.65
N ALA A 423 -7.80 -27.37 3.36
CA ALA A 423 -8.82 -27.85 4.28
C ALA A 423 -9.97 -28.58 3.57
N SER A 424 -10.34 -28.12 2.37
CA SER A 424 -11.37 -28.76 1.52
C SER A 424 -10.84 -29.94 0.69
N GLY A 425 -9.52 -30.17 0.68
CA GLY A 425 -8.88 -31.25 -0.07
C GLY A 425 -8.70 -30.98 -1.57
N GLU A 426 -8.84 -29.72 -2.01
CA GLU A 426 -8.52 -29.32 -3.40
C GLU A 426 -7.02 -29.46 -3.70
N VAL A 427 -6.19 -29.30 -2.66
CA VAL A 427 -4.75 -29.55 -2.64
C VAL A 427 -4.39 -30.29 -1.36
N ASP A 428 -3.29 -31.04 -1.38
CA ASP A 428 -2.93 -31.92 -0.26
C ASP A 428 -1.99 -31.25 0.74
N VAL A 429 -1.09 -30.40 0.24
CA VAL A 429 -0.10 -29.64 1.01
C VAL A 429 -0.11 -28.20 0.52
N ILE A 430 0.13 -27.25 1.43
CA ILE A 430 0.37 -25.85 1.05
C ILE A 430 1.67 -25.33 1.64
N ALA A 431 2.25 -24.33 0.99
CA ALA A 431 3.21 -23.42 1.60
C ALA A 431 2.43 -22.41 2.45
N GLY A 432 2.56 -22.52 3.77
CA GLY A 432 1.95 -21.61 4.74
C GLY A 432 3.00 -20.96 5.63
N TYR A 433 2.53 -20.34 6.71
CA TYR A 433 3.38 -19.63 7.66
C TYR A 433 3.24 -20.22 9.05
N THR A 434 4.36 -20.35 9.76
CA THR A 434 4.39 -20.90 11.12
C THR A 434 3.56 -20.10 12.10
N SER A 435 3.37 -18.78 11.93
CA SER A 435 2.56 -17.97 12.84
C SER A 435 1.09 -17.85 12.44
N ASP A 436 0.64 -18.52 11.37
CA ASP A 436 -0.72 -18.35 10.86
C ASP A 436 -1.78 -18.99 11.76
N GLY A 437 -2.80 -18.20 12.11
CA GLY A 437 -3.92 -18.65 12.92
C GLY A 437 -4.85 -19.62 12.20
N LEU A 438 -4.85 -19.63 10.86
CA LEU A 438 -5.71 -20.50 10.06
C LEU A 438 -5.32 -21.98 10.17
N ILE A 439 -4.08 -22.28 10.57
CA ILE A 439 -3.62 -23.65 10.88
C ILE A 439 -4.53 -24.27 11.95
N ALA A 440 -4.76 -23.54 13.05
CA ALA A 440 -5.63 -24.02 14.12
C ALA A 440 -7.12 -24.03 13.70
N LYS A 441 -7.57 -23.00 12.98
CA LYS A 441 -8.96 -22.87 12.52
C LYS A 441 -9.42 -24.04 11.64
N TYR A 442 -8.56 -24.50 10.75
CA TYR A 442 -8.87 -25.54 9.77
C TYR A 442 -8.37 -26.93 10.19
N ASP A 443 -7.93 -27.12 11.43
CA ASP A 443 -7.38 -28.39 11.94
C ASP A 443 -6.24 -28.93 11.04
N LEU A 444 -5.28 -28.05 10.76
CA LEU A 444 -4.08 -28.34 9.97
C LEU A 444 -2.87 -28.49 10.90
N VAL A 445 -1.77 -29.03 10.36
CA VAL A 445 -0.48 -29.12 11.04
C VAL A 445 0.63 -28.56 10.14
N ALA A 446 1.46 -27.70 10.71
CA ALA A 446 2.72 -27.30 10.10
C ALA A 446 3.78 -28.36 10.42
N LEU A 447 4.51 -28.81 9.39
CA LEU A 447 5.49 -29.89 9.52
C LEU A 447 6.83 -29.36 10.03
N ASP A 448 7.45 -30.12 10.92
CA ASP A 448 8.78 -29.80 11.43
C ASP A 448 9.86 -29.97 10.35
N ASP A 449 10.86 -29.09 10.37
CA ASP A 449 12.03 -29.09 9.48
C ASP A 449 13.29 -29.59 10.21
N PRO A 450 13.48 -30.92 10.38
CA PRO A 450 14.58 -31.48 11.16
C PRO A 450 15.99 -31.22 10.59
N ARG A 451 16.09 -30.89 9.30
CA ARG A 451 17.37 -30.54 8.63
C ARG A 451 17.67 -29.05 8.66
N HIS A 452 16.78 -28.22 9.24
CA HIS A 452 16.91 -26.76 9.27
C HIS A 452 17.21 -26.16 7.88
N ALA A 453 16.49 -26.66 6.86
CA ALA A 453 16.59 -26.20 5.48
C ALA A 453 15.83 -24.87 5.24
N ILE A 454 14.98 -24.46 6.17
CA ILE A 454 14.33 -23.15 6.19
C ILE A 454 15.17 -22.22 7.09
N PRO A 455 15.59 -21.04 6.60
CA PRO A 455 16.35 -20.10 7.42
C PRO A 455 15.49 -19.53 8.56
N PRO A 456 16.12 -19.03 9.64
CA PRO A 456 15.37 -18.47 10.77
C PRO A 456 14.70 -17.14 10.39
N TYR A 457 13.41 -17.00 10.70
CA TYR A 457 12.58 -15.80 10.50
C TYR A 457 12.11 -15.20 11.83
N ASP A 458 13.02 -14.99 12.78
CA ASP A 458 12.74 -14.29 14.03
C ASP A 458 12.13 -12.91 13.75
N ALA A 459 11.02 -12.60 14.42
CA ALA A 459 10.42 -11.28 14.40
C ALA A 459 11.29 -10.30 15.20
N ILE A 460 11.93 -9.37 14.49
CA ILE A 460 12.90 -8.41 15.03
C ILE A 460 12.39 -6.98 14.93
N LEU A 461 12.58 -6.21 16.00
CA LEU A 461 12.19 -4.82 16.06
C LEU A 461 13.35 -3.91 15.63
N LEU A 462 13.13 -3.13 14.59
CA LEU A 462 14.12 -2.21 14.04
C LEU A 462 13.79 -0.75 14.35
N LEU A 463 14.81 0.06 14.62
CA LEU A 463 14.70 1.52 14.74
C LEU A 463 15.54 2.21 13.66
N ALA A 464 15.00 3.31 13.13
CA ALA A 464 15.64 4.10 12.09
C ALA A 464 16.92 4.78 12.59
N PRO A 465 17.86 5.13 11.69
CA PRO A 465 19.10 5.82 12.06
C PRO A 465 18.88 7.06 12.93
N LYS A 466 17.89 7.89 12.59
CA LYS A 466 17.54 9.11 13.33
C LYS A 466 17.00 8.85 14.75
N ARG A 467 16.65 7.61 15.08
CA ARG A 467 16.12 7.18 16.40
C ARG A 467 17.10 6.30 17.18
N ALA A 468 18.32 6.10 16.68
CA ALA A 468 19.32 5.28 17.36
C ALA A 468 19.58 5.75 18.80
N GLY A 469 19.58 7.06 19.09
CA GLY A 469 19.77 7.61 20.44
C GLY A 469 18.48 7.86 21.25
N ASP A 470 17.30 7.42 20.77
CA ASP A 470 16.02 7.76 21.41
C ASP A 470 15.69 6.81 22.58
N GLU A 471 16.15 7.16 23.78
CA GLU A 471 15.95 6.35 24.99
C GLU A 471 14.48 6.24 25.42
N ARG A 472 13.64 7.26 25.15
CA ARG A 472 12.21 7.19 25.47
C ARG A 472 11.51 6.17 24.58
N LEU A 473 11.81 6.20 23.28
CA LEU A 473 11.30 5.22 22.33
C LEU A 473 11.73 3.79 22.72
N ARG A 474 13.02 3.61 23.02
CA ARG A 474 13.57 2.32 23.47
C ARG A 474 12.88 1.83 24.73
N ALA A 475 12.70 2.68 25.74
CA ALA A 475 12.07 2.32 27.00
C ALA A 475 10.60 1.89 26.81
N ALA A 476 9.85 2.55 25.93
CA ALA A 476 8.46 2.20 25.64
C ALA A 476 8.33 0.81 24.99
N LEU A 477 9.28 0.44 24.13
CA LEU A 477 9.24 -0.77 23.31
C LEU A 477 9.93 -2.00 23.93
N LYS A 478 10.97 -1.79 24.74
CA LYS A 478 11.73 -2.87 25.43
C LYS A 478 10.83 -3.93 26.10
N PRO A 479 9.70 -3.58 26.73
CA PRO A 479 8.83 -4.58 27.35
C PRO A 479 8.16 -5.56 26.39
N LEU A 480 8.17 -5.32 25.07
CA LEU A 480 7.67 -6.27 24.07
C LEU A 480 8.69 -7.37 23.73
N LEU A 481 9.98 -7.16 24.03
CA LEU A 481 11.05 -8.05 23.60
C LEU A 481 10.98 -9.38 24.35
N GLY A 482 11.00 -10.48 23.59
CA GLY A 482 10.92 -11.85 24.10
C GLY A 482 9.60 -12.21 24.80
N LYS A 483 8.52 -11.46 24.60
CA LYS A 483 7.23 -11.65 25.30
C LYS A 483 6.13 -12.28 24.46
N ILE A 484 6.25 -12.27 23.13
CA ILE A 484 5.24 -12.83 22.24
C ILE A 484 5.75 -14.18 21.77
N ASP A 485 5.20 -15.28 22.29
CA ASP A 485 5.50 -16.62 21.79
C ASP A 485 4.67 -16.96 20.53
N ILE A 486 5.06 -18.01 19.82
CA ILE A 486 4.42 -18.42 18.56
C ILE A 486 2.94 -18.80 18.73
N ALA A 487 2.58 -19.39 19.87
CA ALA A 487 1.20 -19.79 20.15
C ALA A 487 0.30 -18.55 20.35
N THR A 488 0.80 -17.57 21.08
CA THR A 488 0.14 -16.29 21.30
C THR A 488 0.00 -15.52 19.98
N MET A 489 1.04 -15.52 19.13
CA MET A 489 0.97 -14.86 17.83
C MET A 489 -0.01 -15.55 16.88
N ARG A 490 -0.07 -16.90 16.87
CA ARG A 490 -1.09 -17.66 16.13
C ARG A 490 -2.50 -17.29 16.58
N GLU A 491 -2.72 -17.17 17.89
CA GLU A 491 -4.02 -16.75 18.43
C GLU A 491 -4.37 -15.30 18.02
N ALA A 492 -3.40 -14.38 18.06
CA ALA A 492 -3.59 -13.02 17.56
C ALA A 492 -3.96 -13.00 16.07
N ASN A 493 -3.22 -13.73 15.22
CA ASN A 493 -3.50 -13.82 13.79
C ASN A 493 -4.87 -14.47 13.51
N LEU A 494 -5.26 -15.48 14.29
CA LEU A 494 -6.58 -16.10 14.19
C LEU A 494 -7.69 -15.11 14.53
N ARG A 495 -7.52 -14.33 15.61
CA ARG A 495 -8.48 -13.28 15.99
C ARG A 495 -8.58 -12.23 14.88
N ALA A 496 -7.45 -11.81 14.32
CA ALA A 496 -7.39 -10.84 13.23
C ALA A 496 -8.07 -11.33 11.95
N ALA A 497 -8.04 -12.63 11.67
CA ALA A 497 -8.72 -13.26 10.53
C ALA A 497 -10.22 -13.59 10.81
N GLY A 498 -10.73 -13.23 11.99
CA GLY A 498 -12.16 -13.35 12.30
C GLY A 498 -12.98 -12.30 11.53
N ASN A 499 -14.31 -12.47 11.55
CA ASN A 499 -15.22 -11.50 10.93
C ASN A 499 -16.11 -10.81 11.97
N ASP A 500 -15.60 -10.65 13.19
CA ASP A 500 -16.34 -10.03 14.30
C ASP A 500 -15.68 -8.73 14.79
N ALA A 501 -16.34 -8.11 15.77
CA ALA A 501 -15.94 -6.89 16.44
C ALA A 501 -14.50 -6.90 16.99
N ASN A 502 -14.00 -8.07 17.38
CA ASN A 502 -12.71 -8.25 18.04
C ASN A 502 -11.59 -8.58 17.03
N SER A 503 -11.90 -8.59 15.74
CA SER A 503 -10.96 -8.96 14.67
C SER A 503 -10.19 -7.79 14.07
N SER A 504 -10.46 -6.54 14.49
CA SER A 504 -9.66 -5.43 14.00
C SER A 504 -8.22 -5.46 14.54
N PRO A 505 -7.24 -4.94 13.79
CA PRO A 505 -5.86 -4.86 14.27
C PRO A 505 -5.72 -4.19 15.64
N ASP A 506 -6.43 -3.08 15.91
CA ASP A 506 -6.34 -2.40 17.20
C ASP A 506 -7.11 -3.13 18.32
N ALA A 507 -8.18 -3.88 18.01
CA ALA A 507 -8.81 -4.77 19.00
C ALA A 507 -7.90 -5.95 19.37
N VAL A 508 -7.29 -6.59 18.38
CA VAL A 508 -6.35 -7.70 18.59
C VAL A 508 -5.08 -7.23 19.29
N ALA A 509 -4.59 -6.03 18.97
CA ALA A 509 -3.45 -5.42 19.66
C ALA A 509 -3.71 -5.20 21.15
N ARG A 510 -4.91 -4.70 21.52
CA ARG A 510 -5.31 -4.57 22.94
C ARG A 510 -5.41 -5.91 23.65
N TRP A 511 -5.97 -6.93 23.00
CA TRP A 511 -5.97 -8.28 23.55
C TRP A 511 -4.54 -8.82 23.75
N LEU A 512 -3.68 -8.64 22.74
CA LEU A 512 -2.30 -9.11 22.77
C LEU A 512 -1.51 -8.41 23.88
N TRP A 513 -1.74 -7.10 24.07
CA TRP A 513 -1.18 -6.31 25.17
C TRP A 513 -1.48 -6.92 26.54
N GLU A 514 -2.75 -7.24 26.80
CA GLU A 514 -3.17 -7.84 28.07
C GLU A 514 -2.50 -9.20 28.28
N LYS A 515 -2.39 -9.99 27.20
CA LYS A 515 -1.79 -11.33 27.22
C LYS A 515 -0.29 -11.30 27.55
N VAL A 516 0.46 -10.34 27.00
CA VAL A 516 1.92 -10.25 27.17
C VAL A 516 2.39 -9.48 28.40
N GLY A 517 1.46 -9.18 29.33
CA GLY A 517 1.79 -8.62 30.64
C GLY A 517 1.61 -7.10 30.74
N GLY A 518 0.57 -6.56 30.10
CA GLY A 518 0.15 -5.18 30.25
C GLY A 518 -0.28 -4.79 31.68
N ARG A 519 0.69 -4.47 32.54
CA ARG A 519 0.50 -3.62 33.74
C ARG A 519 1.61 -2.60 33.83
#